data_AF-A0AAV4LXE4-F1
#
_entry.id   AF-A0AAV4LXE4-F1
#
_cell.length_a   1.000
_cell.length_b   1.000
_cell.length_c   1.000
_cell.angle_alpha   90.00
_cell.angle_beta   90.00
_cell.angle_gamma   90.00
#
_symmetry.space_group_name_H-M   'P 1'
#
loop_
_entity.id
_entity.type
_entity.pdbx_description
1 polymer ?
#
loop_
_entity_poly.entity_id
_entity_poly.type
_entity_poly.pdbx_seq_one_letter_code
_entity_poly.pdbx_strand_id
1 'polypeptide(L)'
;MGQTVSITHASRVPRKFGEKLNVFNLPMEHVKVLMPPSEPSTRISVCRCWRSAKFPICDNSHQLLRDQGINVGPVMFEARKAQ
;
A
#
# COMPACT_ATOMS: atom_id res chain seq x y z
N MET A 1 -21.80 -4.84 -0.81
CA MET A 1 -21.82 -4.02 -2.04
C MET A 1 -20.58 -3.12 -2.05
N GLY A 2 -19.41 -3.72 -2.32
CA GLY A 2 -18.14 -2.99 -2.34
C GLY A 2 -18.05 -2.14 -3.60
N GLN A 3 -18.14 -0.83 -3.45
CA GLN A 3 -18.09 0.09 -4.58
C GLN A 3 -16.70 0.01 -5.22
N THR A 4 -16.63 -0.53 -6.44
CA THR A 4 -15.46 -0.44 -7.32
C THR A 4 -15.43 0.97 -7.92
N VAL A 5 -15.12 1.97 -7.08
CA VAL A 5 -14.92 3.32 -7.59
C VAL A 5 -13.57 3.33 -8.30
N SER A 6 -13.62 3.53 -9.62
CA SER A 6 -12.47 3.71 -10.51
C SER A 6 -11.74 5.02 -10.21
N ILE A 7 -11.14 5.12 -9.02
CA ILE A 7 -10.42 6.32 -8.58
C ILE A 7 -9.00 6.24 -9.14
N THR A 8 -8.66 7.21 -9.99
CA THR A 8 -7.33 7.35 -10.58
C THR A 8 -6.28 7.64 -9.51
N HIS A 9 -5.03 7.26 -9.77
CA HIS A 9 -3.89 7.43 -8.85
C HIS A 9 -3.78 8.90 -8.37
N ALA A 10 -3.93 9.86 -9.28
CA ALA A 10 -3.80 11.29 -8.99
C ALA A 10 -4.86 11.82 -8.01
N SER A 11 -6.10 11.32 -8.08
CA SER A 11 -7.18 11.72 -7.16
C SER A 11 -7.06 11.04 -5.79
N ARG A 12 -6.37 9.90 -5.70
CA ARG A 12 -6.23 9.18 -4.43
C ARG A 12 -5.23 9.82 -3.48
N VAL A 13 -4.18 10.43 -4.00
CA VAL A 13 -2.96 10.64 -3.20
C VAL A 13 -2.99 11.85 -2.27
N PRO A 14 -3.53 13.03 -2.64
CA PRO A 14 -3.50 14.19 -1.76
C PRO A 14 -4.16 13.93 -0.41
N ARG A 15 -3.55 14.42 0.67
CA ARG A 15 -4.11 14.36 2.03
C ARG A 15 -4.44 15.76 2.53
N LYS A 16 -5.62 15.89 3.13
CA LYS A 16 -5.99 17.08 3.90
C LYS A 16 -5.69 16.83 5.39
N PHE A 17 -5.36 17.90 6.11
CA PHE A 17 -5.17 17.82 7.56
C PHE A 17 -6.48 17.36 8.24
N GLY A 18 -6.39 16.42 9.19
CA GLY A 18 -7.54 15.86 9.90
C GLY A 18 -8.33 14.78 9.13
N GLU A 19 -7.93 14.43 7.91
CA GLU A 19 -8.59 13.37 7.14
C GLU A 19 -8.28 11.98 7.73
N LYS A 20 -9.28 11.08 7.73
CA LYS A 20 -9.09 9.69 8.17
C LYS A 20 -8.08 8.98 7.27
N LEU A 21 -7.30 8.05 7.82
CA LEU A 21 -6.31 7.30 7.03
C LEU A 21 -6.98 6.45 5.93
N ASN A 22 -8.03 5.71 6.30
CA ASN A 22 -8.77 4.83 5.41
C ASN A 22 -9.97 5.56 4.76
N VAL A 23 -9.67 6.48 3.84
CA VAL A 23 -10.69 7.27 3.13
C VAL A 23 -11.52 6.40 2.18
N PHE A 24 -10.91 5.35 1.63
CA PHE A 24 -11.52 4.46 0.64
C PHE A 24 -12.28 3.29 1.25
N ASN A 25 -12.44 3.28 2.58
CA ASN A 25 -13.12 2.21 3.32
C ASN A 25 -12.62 0.81 2.93
N LEU A 26 -11.30 0.69 2.75
CA LEU A 26 -10.59 -0.56 2.48
C LEU A 26 -10.81 -1.55 3.66
N PRO A 27 -10.72 -2.86 3.41
CA PRO A 27 -10.83 -3.87 4.45
C PRO A 27 -9.90 -3.58 5.63
N MET A 28 -10.39 -3.85 6.85
CA MET A 28 -9.56 -3.69 8.06
C MET A 28 -8.41 -4.70 8.09
N GLU A 29 -8.64 -5.90 7.55
CA GLU A 29 -7.69 -7.00 7.50
C GLU A 29 -7.34 -7.33 6.04
N HIS A 30 -6.04 -7.49 5.76
CA HIS A 30 -5.54 -7.91 4.45
C HIS A 30 -4.63 -9.13 4.63
N VAL A 31 -5.14 -10.31 4.26
CA VAL A 31 -4.39 -11.56 4.34
C VAL A 31 -3.86 -11.91 2.95
N LYS A 32 -2.54 -12.11 2.85
CA LYS A 32 -1.90 -12.66 1.66
C LYS A 32 -1.06 -13.87 2.05
N VAL A 33 -1.50 -15.06 1.65
CA VAL A 33 -0.73 -16.28 1.85
C VAL A 33 0.40 -16.32 0.83
N LEU A 34 1.62 -16.44 1.32
CA LEU A 34 2.80 -16.61 0.48
C LEU A 34 3.15 -18.08 0.42
N MET A 35 3.13 -18.66 -0.77
CA MET A 35 3.69 -19.98 -1.02
C MET A 35 5.22 -19.89 -1.06
N PRO A 36 5.94 -20.99 -0.76
CA PRO A 36 7.39 -21.01 -0.86
C PRO A 36 7.81 -20.59 -2.28
N PRO A 37 8.67 -19.56 -2.40
CA PRO A 37 9.03 -19.05 -3.71
C PRO A 37 9.92 -20.06 -4.45
N SER A 38 9.74 -20.12 -5.78
CA SER A 38 10.68 -20.79 -6.69
C SER A 38 12.04 -20.08 -6.68
N GLU A 39 12.02 -18.76 -6.50
CA GLU A 39 13.19 -17.90 -6.37
C GLU A 39 13.75 -17.94 -4.93
N PRO A 40 15.05 -17.66 -4.71
CA PRO A 40 15.67 -17.73 -3.39
C PRO A 40 15.11 -16.71 -2.40
N SER A 41 14.59 -15.59 -2.89
CA SER A 41 13.99 -14.54 -2.07
C SER A 41 12.81 -13.89 -2.79
N THR A 42 11.74 -13.60 -2.06
CA THR A 42 10.61 -12.80 -2.54
C THR A 42 10.53 -11.51 -1.75
N ARG A 43 10.65 -10.38 -2.45
CA ARG A 43 10.53 -9.05 -1.86
C ARG A 43 9.13 -8.50 -2.03
N ILE A 44 8.56 -7.95 -0.97
CA ILE A 44 7.21 -7.40 -0.95
C ILE A 44 7.26 -6.04 -0.28
N SER A 45 6.75 -5.01 -0.96
CA SER A 45 6.59 -3.68 -0.40
C SER A 45 5.15 -3.48 0.07
N VAL A 46 4.97 -3.25 1.37
CA VAL A 46 3.66 -3.03 2.00
C VAL A 46 3.44 -1.53 2.18
N CYS A 47 2.26 -1.07 1.76
CA CYS A 47 1.83 0.30 1.86
C CYS A 47 1.51 0.67 3.31
N ARG A 48 2.08 1.79 3.79
CA ARG A 48 1.69 2.43 5.06
C ARG A 48 0.96 3.75 4.90
N CYS A 49 0.86 4.26 3.67
CA CYS A 49 0.27 5.57 3.41
C CYS A 49 -1.23 5.54 3.10
N TRP A 50 -1.85 4.36 3.02
CA TRP A 50 -3.30 4.18 2.74
C TRP A 50 -3.81 4.85 1.45
N ARG A 51 -2.92 5.33 0.58
CA ARG A 51 -3.28 5.96 -0.71
C ARG A 51 -3.03 5.06 -1.91
N SER A 52 -2.43 3.89 -1.71
CA SER A 52 -2.16 2.96 -2.79
C SER A 52 -3.43 2.48 -3.47
N ALA A 53 -3.41 2.41 -4.79
CA ALA A 53 -4.45 1.75 -5.58
C ALA A 53 -4.38 0.22 -5.45
N LYS A 54 -3.20 -0.33 -5.12
CA LYS A 54 -2.95 -1.77 -4.95
C LYS A 54 -2.85 -2.18 -3.47
N PHE A 55 -3.50 -1.44 -2.58
CA PHE A 55 -3.47 -1.72 -1.15
C PHE A 55 -3.82 -3.19 -0.88
N PRO A 56 -3.01 -3.95 -0.11
CA PRO A 56 -2.00 -3.52 0.86
C PRO A 56 -0.59 -3.30 0.30
N ILE A 57 -0.36 -3.51 -1.01
CA ILE A 57 0.95 -3.38 -1.64
C ILE A 57 1.26 -1.92 -1.93
N CYS A 58 2.53 -1.53 -1.87
CA CYS A 58 2.98 -0.19 -2.25
C CYS A 58 3.12 -0.04 -3.76
N ASP A 59 2.56 1.02 -4.31
CA ASP A 59 2.59 1.42 -5.73
C ASP A 59 3.25 2.79 -5.95
N ASN A 60 4.09 3.23 -5.00
CA ASN A 60 4.79 4.51 -5.02
C ASN A 60 3.92 5.76 -4.83
N SER A 61 2.62 5.61 -4.53
CA SER A 61 1.75 6.73 -4.09
C SER A 61 2.35 7.57 -2.95
N HIS A 62 3.20 7.00 -2.10
CA HIS A 62 3.83 7.73 -0.99
C HIS A 62 4.81 8.83 -1.44
N GLN A 63 5.29 8.80 -2.69
CA GLN A 63 6.22 9.82 -3.20
C GLN A 63 5.55 11.19 -3.34
N LEU A 64 4.33 11.23 -3.87
CA LEU A 64 3.56 12.49 -3.97
C LEU A 64 3.16 13.01 -2.58
N LEU A 65 2.99 12.14 -1.59
CA LEU A 65 2.78 12.56 -0.20
C LEU A 65 4.03 13.19 0.40
N ARG A 66 5.21 12.68 0.03
CA ARG A 66 6.49 13.29 0.43
C ARG A 66 6.63 14.69 -0.16
N ASP A 67 6.18 14.91 -1.40
CA ASP A 67 6.16 16.23 -2.03
C ASP A 67 5.19 17.20 -1.31
N GLN A 68 4.17 16.67 -0.62
CA GLN A 68 3.27 17.43 0.27
C GLN A 68 3.85 17.67 1.67
N GLY A 69 5.07 17.21 1.95
CA GLY A 69 5.71 17.33 3.26
C GLY A 69 5.35 16.21 4.25
N ILE A 70 4.63 15.17 3.81
CA ILE A 70 4.27 14.02 4.65
C ILE A 70 5.35 12.94 4.50
N ASN A 71 6.22 12.81 5.50
CA ASN A 71 7.30 11.83 5.48
C ASN A 71 6.80 10.42 5.84
N VAL A 72 6.30 9.70 4.83
CA VAL A 72 5.85 8.31 4.97
C VAL A 72 6.48 7.43 3.88
N GLY A 73 6.86 6.22 4.26
CA GLY A 73 7.45 5.24 3.36
C GLY A 73 6.85 3.84 3.54
N PRO A 74 6.97 2.97 2.53
CA PRO A 74 6.52 1.59 2.63
C PRO A 74 7.40 0.77 3.60
N VAL A 75 6.90 -0.39 4.00
CA VAL A 75 7.72 -1.41 4.67
C VAL A 75 8.11 -2.45 3.63
N MET A 76 9.39 -2.81 3.58
CA MET A 76 9.86 -3.90 2.73
C MET A 76 9.99 -5.17 3.57
N PHE A 77 9.35 -6.23 3.09
CA PHE A 77 9.47 -7.58 3.62
C PHE A 77 10.23 -8.44 2.61
N GLU A 78 11.11 -9.29 3.12
CA GLU A 78 11.82 -10.28 2.31
C GLU A 78 11.49 -11.67 2.88
N ALA A 79 10.74 -12.46 2.12
CA ALA A 79 10.51 -13.86 2.42
C ALA A 79 11.62 -14.67 1.76
N ARG A 80 12.47 -15.31 2.58
CA ARG A 80 13.53 -16.21 2.11
C ARG A 80 13.07 -17.65 2.22
N LYS A 81 13.50 -18.48 1.28
CA LYS A 81 13.36 -19.93 1.44
C LYS A 81 14.20 -20.36 2.64
N ALA A 82 13.63 -21.18 3.52
CA ALA A 82 14.41 -21.83 4.58
C ALA A 82 15.51 -22.65 3.91
N GLN A 83 16.77 -22.34 4.23
CA GLN A 83 17.95 -23.04 3.74
C GLN A 83 18.07 -24.40 4.41
#